data_AF-S6GI19-F1
#
_entry.id   AF-S6GI19-F1
#
_cell.length_a   1.000
_cell.length_b   1.000
_cell.length_c   1.000
_cell.angle_alpha   90.00
_cell.angle_beta   90.00
_cell.angle_gamma   90.00
#
_symmetry.space_group_name_H-M   'P 1'
#
loop_
_entity.id
_entity.type
_entity.pdbx_description
1 polymer ?
#
loop_
_entity_poly.entity_id
_entity_poly.type
_entity_poly.pdbx_seq_one_letter_code
_entity_poly.pdbx_strand_id
1 'polypeptide(L)'
;MSSNKIHFGRPKKHKQKLSELTLTIDNLSLEGRGVSRQTATEQGQKTIFVDGAIPGEIVRVKISQQHKNYDEAKLISIEQASVHRVDANCEHYNHCGGCQLQHIATPAQLDFKQQAVLSLLARSAKVTPLSIQEPIRSAPYHYRRTARIGVNRLSQSNNIIVGFRRKSSSKLLQVTKCNILPENLSGLFDQLRQTLQQISNAKAITHIEYQQGDQSGALTFRCKEPLSKQARKLLATMLTELGLQGFLKFDSATEPLHTNAESLSYFVNQVELRFNSGDFLQVNSQVNKQMINRAIEWLALTEKDHVLDLFSGLGNFSLPIAKHVATVTGVEGSESMVQRASENALYNKIENSQFFQC
;
A
#
# COMPACT_ATOMS: atom_id res chain seq x y z
N MET A 1 -34.93 -44.53 27.71
CA MET A 1 -35.30 -43.27 27.00
C MET A 1 -34.10 -42.86 26.15
N SER A 2 -34.10 -43.22 24.86
CA SER A 2 -33.02 -42.87 23.93
C SER A 2 -33.33 -41.52 23.29
N SER A 3 -32.43 -40.55 23.42
CA SER A 3 -32.59 -39.22 22.83
C SER A 3 -32.20 -39.25 21.35
N ASN A 4 -33.20 -39.13 20.47
CA ASN A 4 -32.95 -38.92 19.04
C ASN A 4 -32.45 -37.48 18.83
N LYS A 5 -31.17 -37.33 18.53
CA LYS A 5 -30.61 -36.06 18.04
C LYS A 5 -31.06 -35.83 16.60
N ILE A 6 -31.92 -34.84 16.40
CA ILE A 6 -32.33 -34.37 15.08
C ILE A 6 -31.12 -33.68 14.42
N HIS A 7 -30.65 -34.21 13.29
CA HIS A 7 -29.67 -33.56 12.44
C HIS A 7 -30.37 -32.65 11.43
N PHE A 8 -30.25 -31.33 11.62
CA PHE A 8 -30.56 -30.37 10.56
C PHE A 8 -29.51 -30.49 9.46
N GLY A 9 -29.83 -31.22 8.39
CA GLY A 9 -29.01 -31.27 7.19
C GLY A 9 -28.92 -29.87 6.58
N ARG A 10 -27.72 -29.26 6.58
CA ARG A 10 -27.45 -28.09 5.73
C ARG A 10 -27.74 -28.48 4.28
N PRO A 11 -28.49 -27.68 3.50
CA PRO A 11 -28.75 -27.99 2.11
C PRO A 11 -27.40 -28.19 1.38
N LYS A 12 -27.29 -29.28 0.61
CA LYS A 12 -26.14 -29.51 -0.27
C LYS A 12 -25.99 -28.29 -1.16
N LYS A 13 -24.87 -27.57 -1.05
CA LYS A 13 -24.48 -26.53 -2.03
C LYS A 13 -24.45 -27.21 -3.40
N HIS A 14 -25.46 -26.97 -4.21
CA HIS A 14 -25.45 -27.36 -5.62
C HIS A 14 -24.22 -26.72 -6.25
N LYS A 15 -23.23 -27.51 -6.65
CA LYS A 15 -22.15 -27.05 -7.52
C LYS A 15 -22.78 -26.83 -8.90
N GLN A 16 -23.36 -25.67 -9.12
CA GLN A 16 -23.74 -25.23 -10.46
C GLN A 16 -22.49 -25.31 -11.36
N LYS A 17 -22.64 -25.92 -12.54
CA LYS A 17 -21.60 -25.91 -13.58
C LYS A 17 -21.29 -24.44 -13.89
N LEU A 18 -20.12 -23.99 -13.46
CA LEU A 18 -19.65 -22.63 -13.74
C LEU A 18 -19.47 -22.50 -15.25
N SER A 19 -20.24 -21.62 -15.88
CA SER A 19 -20.20 -21.37 -17.32
C SER A 19 -18.91 -20.64 -17.69
N GLU A 20 -18.34 -21.07 -18.82
CA GLU A 20 -17.30 -20.31 -19.51
C GLU A 20 -17.97 -19.35 -20.49
N LEU A 21 -17.45 -18.13 -20.56
CA LEU A 21 -18.00 -17.05 -21.38
C LEU A 21 -16.85 -16.33 -22.07
N THR A 22 -17.09 -15.86 -23.29
CA THR A 22 -16.22 -14.87 -23.94
C THR A 22 -16.81 -13.49 -23.71
N LEU A 23 -16.00 -12.57 -23.18
CA LEU A 23 -16.40 -11.22 -22.83
C LEU A 23 -15.46 -10.19 -23.46
N THR A 24 -16.01 -9.08 -23.93
CA THR A 24 -15.25 -7.86 -24.16
C THR A 24 -15.18 -7.05 -22.87
N ILE A 25 -14.00 -6.50 -22.59
CA ILE A 25 -13.77 -5.65 -21.42
C ILE A 25 -13.92 -4.19 -21.82
N ASP A 26 -14.87 -3.51 -21.16
CA ASP A 26 -15.27 -2.14 -21.49
C ASP A 26 -14.49 -1.11 -20.66
N ASN A 27 -14.24 -1.40 -19.38
CA ASN A 27 -13.68 -0.47 -18.39
C ASN A 27 -12.89 -1.18 -17.30
N LEU A 28 -12.22 -0.42 -16.43
CA LEU A 28 -11.66 -0.91 -15.15
C LEU A 28 -12.49 -0.43 -13.96
N SER A 29 -12.56 -1.26 -12.92
CA SER A 29 -13.01 -0.84 -11.60
C SER A 29 -11.91 -0.05 -10.87
N LEU A 30 -12.26 0.62 -9.76
CA LEU A 30 -11.29 1.33 -8.92
C LEU A 30 -10.21 0.39 -8.34
N GLU A 31 -10.55 -0.89 -8.17
CA GLU A 31 -9.61 -1.92 -7.72
C GLU A 31 -8.75 -2.49 -8.87
N GLY A 32 -8.92 -2.00 -10.10
CA GLY A 32 -8.15 -2.46 -11.26
C GLY A 32 -8.65 -3.76 -11.89
N ARG A 33 -9.92 -4.12 -11.69
CA ARG A 33 -10.52 -5.31 -12.32
C ARG A 33 -11.20 -4.91 -13.63
N GLY A 34 -11.06 -5.74 -14.67
CA GLY A 34 -11.81 -5.61 -15.91
C GLY A 34 -13.31 -5.67 -15.65
N VAL A 35 -14.07 -4.81 -16.33
CA VAL A 35 -15.53 -4.70 -16.21
C VAL A 35 -16.14 -4.98 -17.57
N SER A 36 -17.05 -5.93 -17.63
CA SER A 36 -17.90 -6.20 -18.79
C SER A 36 -19.37 -6.08 -18.43
N ARG A 37 -20.19 -5.55 -19.35
CA ARG A 37 -21.66 -5.46 -19.21
C ARG A 37 -22.43 -6.22 -20.29
N GLN A 38 -21.76 -7.14 -21.00
CA GLN A 38 -22.31 -7.80 -22.19
C GLN A 38 -23.43 -8.81 -21.91
N THR A 39 -23.60 -9.30 -20.69
CA THR A 39 -24.64 -10.30 -20.40
C THR A 39 -25.97 -9.63 -20.06
N ALA A 40 -26.89 -9.69 -21.02
CA ALA A 40 -28.31 -9.46 -20.76
C ALA A 40 -28.87 -10.62 -19.93
N THR A 41 -29.48 -10.29 -18.80
CA THR A 41 -30.27 -11.22 -18.00
C THR A 41 -31.75 -10.81 -18.07
N GLU A 42 -32.67 -11.69 -17.68
CA GLU A 42 -34.11 -11.38 -17.56
C GLU A 42 -34.39 -10.16 -16.65
N GLN A 43 -33.41 -9.74 -15.84
CA GLN A 43 -33.48 -8.62 -14.89
C GLN A 43 -32.66 -7.39 -15.33
N GLY A 44 -32.11 -7.39 -16.56
CA GLY A 44 -31.28 -6.31 -17.11
C GLY A 44 -29.81 -6.70 -17.36
N GLN A 45 -28.95 -5.71 -17.62
CA GLN A 45 -27.50 -5.92 -17.79
C GLN A 45 -26.83 -6.23 -16.44
N LYS A 46 -26.10 -7.35 -16.37
CA LYS A 46 -25.34 -7.72 -15.17
C LYS A 46 -23.85 -7.39 -15.35
N THR A 47 -23.26 -6.75 -14.35
CA THR A 47 -21.83 -6.41 -14.39
C THR A 47 -20.97 -7.63 -14.05
N ILE A 48 -19.95 -7.93 -14.84
CA ILE A 48 -18.98 -9.00 -14.57
C ILE A 48 -17.61 -8.39 -14.31
N PHE A 49 -17.01 -8.72 -13.17
CA PHE A 49 -15.64 -8.33 -12.81
C PHE A 49 -14.65 -9.44 -13.15
N VAL A 50 -13.58 -9.09 -13.87
CA VAL A 50 -12.54 -10.02 -14.34
C VAL A 50 -11.17 -9.52 -13.89
N ASP A 51 -10.56 -10.23 -12.94
CA ASP A 51 -9.21 -9.91 -12.45
C ASP A 51 -8.15 -10.21 -13.53
N GLY A 52 -7.25 -9.26 -13.77
CA GLY A 52 -6.17 -9.36 -14.77
C GLY A 52 -6.55 -9.05 -16.22
N ALA A 53 -7.82 -8.73 -16.49
CA ALA A 53 -8.30 -8.30 -17.80
C ALA A 53 -8.43 -6.77 -17.86
N ILE A 54 -8.21 -6.18 -19.04
CA ILE A 54 -8.11 -4.72 -19.22
C ILE A 54 -8.96 -4.23 -20.40
N PRO A 55 -9.30 -2.93 -20.46
CA PRO A 55 -10.14 -2.37 -21.52
C PRO A 55 -9.58 -2.63 -22.91
N GLY A 56 -10.47 -2.96 -23.85
CA GLY A 56 -10.13 -3.30 -25.23
C GLY A 56 -9.80 -4.78 -25.46
N GLU A 57 -9.86 -5.62 -24.43
CA GLU A 57 -9.62 -7.06 -24.57
C GLU A 57 -10.87 -7.87 -24.87
N ILE A 58 -10.67 -8.97 -25.59
CA ILE A 58 -11.62 -10.09 -25.67
C ILE A 58 -11.02 -11.24 -24.89
N VAL A 59 -11.72 -11.69 -23.84
CA VAL A 59 -11.22 -12.68 -22.89
C VAL A 59 -12.18 -13.82 -22.71
N ARG A 60 -11.64 -15.04 -22.54
CA ARG A 60 -12.40 -16.19 -22.06
C ARG A 60 -12.30 -16.22 -20.54
N VAL A 61 -13.44 -16.33 -19.87
CA VAL A 61 -13.52 -16.32 -18.41
C VAL A 61 -14.39 -17.45 -17.90
N LYS A 62 -14.16 -17.83 -16.64
CA LYS A 62 -15.01 -18.74 -15.90
C LYS A 62 -15.66 -17.99 -14.76
N ILE A 63 -17.00 -18.00 -14.68
CA ILE A 63 -17.69 -17.45 -13.52
C ILE A 63 -17.19 -18.17 -12.26
N SER A 64 -16.86 -17.41 -11.23
CA SER A 64 -16.27 -17.90 -9.99
C SER A 64 -17.17 -17.67 -8.79
N GLN A 65 -17.87 -16.53 -8.75
CA GLN A 65 -18.87 -16.19 -7.76
C GLN A 65 -20.04 -15.47 -8.44
N GLN A 66 -21.25 -15.78 -8.00
CA GLN A 66 -22.46 -15.12 -8.49
C GLN A 66 -23.10 -14.29 -7.38
N HIS A 67 -23.45 -13.05 -7.69
CA HIS A 67 -24.20 -12.17 -6.79
C HIS A 67 -25.47 -11.66 -7.48
N LYS A 68 -26.31 -10.95 -6.73
CA LYS A 68 -27.58 -10.40 -7.26
C LYS A 68 -27.33 -9.40 -8.40
N ASN A 69 -26.39 -8.47 -8.20
CA ASN A 69 -26.19 -7.32 -9.11
C ASN A 69 -24.91 -7.43 -9.95
N TYR A 70 -24.00 -8.34 -9.62
CA TYR A 70 -22.74 -8.53 -10.33
C TYR A 70 -22.26 -9.98 -10.20
N ASP A 71 -21.35 -10.39 -11.07
CA ASP A 71 -20.63 -11.66 -10.97
C ASP A 71 -19.11 -11.41 -10.94
N GLU A 72 -18.38 -12.35 -10.35
CA GLU A 72 -16.92 -12.38 -10.41
C GLU A 72 -16.47 -13.54 -11.27
N ALA A 73 -15.56 -13.28 -12.20
CA ALA A 73 -15.02 -14.28 -13.10
C ALA A 73 -13.48 -14.35 -13.02
N LYS A 74 -12.96 -15.55 -13.23
CA LYS A 74 -11.52 -15.80 -13.39
C LYS A 74 -11.17 -15.82 -14.86
N LEU A 75 -10.15 -15.06 -15.23
CA LEU A 75 -9.56 -15.08 -16.56
C LEU A 75 -9.01 -16.48 -16.87
N ILE A 76 -9.41 -17.06 -18.00
CA ILE A 76 -8.87 -18.32 -18.55
C ILE A 76 -7.81 -18.00 -19.60
N SER A 77 -8.20 -17.24 -20.62
CA SER A 77 -7.33 -16.86 -21.75
C SER A 77 -7.69 -15.48 -22.25
N ILE A 78 -6.71 -14.81 -22.85
CA ILE A 78 -6.90 -13.57 -23.59
C ILE A 78 -6.90 -13.95 -25.06
N GLU A 79 -8.05 -13.81 -25.71
CA GLU A 79 -8.24 -14.16 -27.13
C GLU A 79 -7.77 -13.01 -28.03
N GLN A 80 -7.98 -11.77 -27.58
CA GLN A 80 -7.45 -10.56 -28.18
C GLN A 80 -6.90 -9.64 -27.09
N ALA A 81 -5.60 -9.40 -27.11
CA ALA A 81 -4.93 -8.51 -26.17
C ALA A 81 -5.15 -7.04 -26.53
N SER A 82 -5.23 -6.19 -25.51
CA SER A 82 -5.30 -4.75 -25.67
C SER A 82 -3.92 -4.20 -26.02
N VAL A 83 -3.87 -3.13 -26.81
CA VAL A 83 -2.63 -2.41 -27.17
C VAL A 83 -1.91 -1.83 -25.95
N HIS A 84 -2.61 -1.72 -24.81
CA HIS A 84 -2.06 -1.23 -23.56
C HIS A 84 -1.54 -2.33 -22.65
N ARG A 85 -1.63 -3.61 -23.04
CA ARG A 85 -1.07 -4.72 -22.27
C ARG A 85 0.44 -4.75 -22.42
N VAL A 86 1.13 -4.93 -21.30
CA VAL A 86 2.58 -5.13 -21.24
C VAL A 86 2.91 -6.28 -20.30
N ASP A 87 4.11 -6.82 -20.41
CA ASP A 87 4.62 -7.79 -19.44
C ASP A 87 4.93 -7.10 -18.12
N ALA A 88 4.52 -7.74 -17.02
CA ALA A 88 4.76 -7.21 -15.69
C ALA A 88 6.26 -7.29 -15.35
N ASN A 89 6.86 -6.14 -15.03
CA ASN A 89 8.25 -6.05 -14.57
C ASN A 89 8.40 -6.47 -13.10
N CYS A 90 8.01 -7.71 -12.78
CA CYS A 90 8.21 -8.38 -11.50
C CYS A 90 7.89 -9.86 -11.66
N GLU A 91 8.88 -10.74 -11.43
CA GLU A 91 8.69 -12.20 -11.48
C GLU A 91 7.61 -12.71 -10.50
N HIS A 92 7.39 -11.97 -9.41
CA HIS A 92 6.41 -12.31 -8.38
C HIS A 92 4.99 -11.83 -8.70
N TYR A 93 4.79 -11.07 -9.79
CA TYR A 93 3.56 -10.32 -10.07
C TYR A 93 2.29 -11.19 -10.02
N ASN A 94 2.32 -12.37 -10.65
CA ASN A 94 1.15 -13.26 -10.72
C ASN A 94 0.77 -13.89 -9.37
N HIS A 95 1.67 -13.87 -8.38
CA HIS A 95 1.50 -14.56 -7.10
C HIS A 95 1.44 -13.61 -5.90
N CYS A 96 2.11 -12.45 -5.98
CA CYS A 96 2.20 -11.45 -4.93
C CYS A 96 0.93 -10.60 -4.89
N GLY A 97 0.38 -10.36 -3.70
CA GLY A 97 -0.77 -9.48 -3.52
C GLY A 97 -0.46 -7.98 -3.54
N GLY A 98 0.81 -7.60 -3.78
CA GLY A 98 1.27 -6.22 -3.64
C GLY A 98 0.93 -5.27 -4.80
N CYS A 99 0.98 -5.76 -6.04
CA CYS A 99 0.74 -4.96 -7.25
C CYS A 99 -0.39 -5.57 -8.08
N GLN A 100 -1.27 -4.73 -8.64
CA GLN A 100 -2.45 -5.19 -9.38
C GLN A 100 -2.46 -4.77 -10.86
N LEU A 101 -1.61 -3.81 -11.26
CA LEU A 101 -1.70 -3.14 -12.56
C LEU A 101 -0.44 -3.23 -13.43
N GLN A 102 0.59 -4.00 -13.06
CA GLN A 102 1.86 -4.02 -13.82
C GLN A 102 1.74 -4.60 -15.23
N HIS A 103 0.64 -5.30 -15.53
CA HIS A 103 0.30 -5.80 -16.86
C HIS A 103 -0.28 -4.72 -17.79
N ILE A 104 -0.35 -3.47 -17.34
CA ILE A 104 -0.89 -2.31 -18.06
C ILE A 104 0.22 -1.29 -18.23
N ALA A 105 0.40 -0.77 -19.46
CA ALA A 105 1.30 0.34 -19.72
C ALA A 105 0.98 1.54 -18.81
N THR A 106 2.01 2.18 -18.23
CA THR A 106 1.84 3.26 -17.25
C THR A 106 0.93 4.40 -17.72
N PRO A 107 1.00 4.91 -18.96
CA PRO A 107 0.07 5.93 -19.44
C PRO A 107 -1.40 5.48 -19.34
N ALA A 108 -1.71 4.26 -19.81
CA ALA A 108 -3.05 3.71 -19.74
C ALA A 108 -3.52 3.47 -18.29
N GLN A 109 -2.62 3.16 -17.35
CA GLN A 109 -2.99 3.09 -15.93
C GLN A 109 -3.55 4.42 -15.40
N LEU A 110 -2.99 5.55 -15.83
CA LEU A 110 -3.45 6.88 -15.43
C LEU A 110 -4.83 7.16 -16.04
N ASP A 111 -4.97 6.90 -17.34
CA ASP A 111 -6.22 7.12 -18.09
C ASP A 111 -7.38 6.30 -17.49
N PHE A 112 -7.15 5.02 -17.23
CA PHE A 112 -8.18 4.15 -16.68
C PHE A 112 -8.55 4.53 -15.23
N LYS A 113 -7.58 4.94 -14.41
CA LYS A 113 -7.86 5.45 -13.05
C LYS A 113 -8.69 6.73 -13.09
N GLN A 114 -8.34 7.65 -13.98
CA GLN A 114 -9.11 8.88 -14.18
C GLN A 114 -10.54 8.56 -14.60
N GLN A 115 -10.74 7.71 -15.61
CA GLN A 115 -12.06 7.27 -16.06
C GLN A 115 -12.86 6.59 -14.94
N ALA A 116 -12.22 5.77 -14.10
CA ALA A 116 -12.88 5.11 -12.97
C ALA A 116 -13.38 6.12 -11.92
N VAL A 117 -12.59 7.15 -11.60
CA VAL A 117 -12.99 8.24 -10.68
C VAL A 117 -14.11 9.09 -11.29
N LEU A 118 -13.99 9.50 -12.55
CA LEU A 118 -15.05 10.26 -13.25
C LEU A 118 -16.36 9.47 -13.31
N SER A 119 -16.28 8.17 -13.59
CA SER A 119 -17.43 7.27 -13.58
C SER A 119 -18.03 7.08 -12.19
N LEU A 120 -17.23 7.17 -11.12
CA LEU A 120 -17.73 7.17 -9.74
C LEU A 120 -18.46 8.47 -9.43
N LEU A 121 -17.87 9.63 -9.73
CA LEU A 121 -18.48 10.95 -9.50
C LEU A 121 -19.82 11.07 -10.24
N ALA A 122 -19.87 10.70 -11.50
CA ALA A 122 -21.09 10.75 -12.30
C ALA A 122 -22.19 9.84 -11.76
N ARG A 123 -21.87 8.63 -11.28
CA ARG A 123 -22.87 7.66 -10.80
C ARG A 123 -23.29 7.87 -9.35
N SER A 124 -22.33 8.17 -8.47
CA SER A 124 -22.55 8.24 -7.02
C SER A 124 -22.87 9.65 -6.54
N ALA A 125 -22.12 10.65 -7.01
CA ALA A 125 -22.33 12.05 -6.64
C ALA A 125 -23.26 12.79 -7.61
N LYS A 126 -23.51 12.23 -8.81
CA LYS A 126 -24.24 12.90 -9.90
C LYS A 126 -23.62 14.24 -10.29
N VAL A 127 -22.29 14.30 -10.25
CA VAL A 127 -21.49 15.49 -10.57
C VAL A 127 -20.57 15.20 -11.74
N THR A 128 -20.47 16.16 -12.65
CA THR A 128 -19.46 16.21 -13.71
C THR A 128 -18.50 17.36 -13.41
N PRO A 129 -17.19 17.12 -13.33
CA PRO A 129 -16.21 18.18 -13.09
C PRO A 129 -16.22 19.25 -14.20
N LEU A 130 -16.07 20.52 -13.83
CA LEU A 130 -15.93 21.63 -14.78
C LEU A 130 -14.62 21.56 -15.57
N SER A 131 -13.56 21.06 -14.93
CA SER A 131 -12.27 20.82 -15.55
C SER A 131 -11.62 19.58 -14.95
N ILE A 132 -10.75 18.95 -15.72
CA ILE A 132 -9.91 17.84 -15.28
C ILE A 132 -8.47 18.33 -15.32
N GLN A 133 -7.79 18.25 -14.18
CA GLN A 133 -6.41 18.66 -14.03
C GLN A 133 -5.48 17.52 -14.45
N GLU A 134 -4.30 17.84 -14.99
CA GLU A 134 -3.30 16.84 -15.34
C GLU A 134 -2.92 15.97 -14.13
N PRO A 135 -2.79 14.64 -14.31
CA PRO A 135 -2.47 13.73 -13.22
C PRO A 135 -1.05 13.99 -12.70
N ILE A 136 -0.89 13.89 -11.39
CA ILE A 136 0.43 13.90 -10.73
C ILE A 136 1.15 12.59 -11.06
N ARG A 137 2.42 12.69 -11.50
CA ARG A 137 3.19 11.54 -12.00
C ARG A 137 4.46 11.32 -11.17
N SER A 138 4.96 10.09 -11.18
CA SER A 138 6.29 9.73 -10.68
C SER A 138 6.89 8.65 -11.56
N ALA A 139 8.14 8.28 -11.28
CA ALA A 139 8.68 7.04 -11.80
C ALA A 139 7.78 5.84 -11.43
N PRO A 140 7.59 4.86 -12.35
CA PRO A 140 6.72 3.70 -12.12
C PRO A 140 7.32 2.65 -11.19
N TYR A 141 8.63 2.73 -10.93
CA TYR A 141 9.41 1.81 -10.09
C TYR A 141 10.20 2.60 -9.04
N HIS A 142 10.73 1.89 -8.04
CA HIS A 142 11.56 2.45 -6.96
C HIS A 142 10.94 3.61 -6.15
N TYR A 143 9.63 3.81 -6.24
CA TYR A 143 8.94 4.92 -5.59
C TYR A 143 8.56 4.65 -4.13
N ARG A 144 8.53 3.38 -3.68
CA ARG A 144 7.91 2.96 -2.43
C ARG A 144 8.87 3.07 -1.24
N ARG A 145 8.83 4.19 -0.53
CA ARG A 145 9.70 4.45 0.64
C ARG A 145 9.28 3.76 1.94
N THR A 146 8.20 2.98 1.93
CA THR A 146 7.78 2.19 3.09
C THR A 146 7.18 0.86 2.71
N ALA A 147 7.51 -0.19 3.45
CA ALA A 147 6.96 -1.53 3.23
C ALA A 147 6.76 -2.29 4.54
N ARG A 148 5.78 -3.18 4.55
CA ARG A 148 5.58 -4.15 5.64
C ARG A 148 5.87 -5.54 5.10
N ILE A 149 7.04 -6.06 5.45
CA ILE A 149 7.58 -7.34 4.97
C ILE A 149 7.22 -8.41 5.99
N GLY A 150 6.46 -9.42 5.58
CA GLY A 150 6.08 -10.54 6.44
C GLY A 150 7.26 -11.49 6.67
N VAL A 151 7.33 -12.03 7.89
CA VAL A 151 8.28 -13.08 8.27
C VAL A 151 7.48 -14.27 8.80
N ASN A 152 7.79 -15.47 8.32
CA ASN A 152 7.20 -16.69 8.85
C ASN A 152 8.20 -17.84 8.86
N ARG A 153 8.25 -18.59 9.96
CA ARG A 153 9.04 -19.82 10.07
C ARG A 153 8.12 -21.02 9.86
N LEU A 154 8.37 -21.79 8.81
CA LEU A 154 7.58 -22.98 8.52
C LEU A 154 7.87 -24.07 9.57
N SER A 155 6.83 -24.59 10.21
CA SER A 155 6.94 -25.65 11.23
C SER A 155 7.48 -26.96 10.67
N GLN A 156 7.19 -27.28 9.41
CA GLN A 156 7.54 -28.56 8.78
C GLN A 156 9.00 -28.63 8.29
N SER A 157 9.51 -27.55 7.70
CA SER A 157 10.86 -27.52 7.10
C SER A 157 11.87 -26.69 7.89
N ASN A 158 11.43 -25.98 8.92
CA ASN A 158 12.23 -25.02 9.69
C ASN A 158 12.80 -23.85 8.86
N ASN A 159 12.33 -23.67 7.63
CA ASN A 159 12.76 -22.59 6.72
C ASN A 159 12.04 -21.28 7.03
N ILE A 160 12.76 -20.17 6.90
CA ILE A 160 12.21 -18.82 6.99
C ILE A 160 11.71 -18.35 5.61
N ILE A 161 10.46 -17.89 5.58
CA ILE A 161 9.88 -17.12 4.47
C ILE A 161 9.92 -15.64 4.82
N VAL A 162 10.52 -14.85 3.94
CA VAL A 162 10.48 -13.39 3.96
C VAL A 162 9.81 -12.91 2.68
N GLY A 163 8.81 -12.02 2.80
CA GLY A 163 8.16 -11.46 1.62
C GLY A 163 6.77 -10.89 1.90
N PHE A 164 5.87 -10.97 0.93
CA PHE A 164 4.53 -10.38 1.01
C PHE A 164 3.44 -11.44 0.99
N ARG A 165 2.20 -11.04 1.32
CA ARG A 165 1.07 -11.96 1.20
C ARG A 165 0.82 -12.33 -0.26
N ARG A 166 0.45 -13.60 -0.48
CA ARG A 166 0.00 -14.08 -1.78
C ARG A 166 -1.32 -13.42 -2.17
N LYS A 167 -1.57 -13.29 -3.47
CA LYS A 167 -2.83 -12.77 -4.02
C LYS A 167 -4.00 -13.58 -3.46
N SER A 168 -4.99 -12.88 -2.90
CA SER A 168 -6.20 -13.47 -2.30
C SER A 168 -5.91 -14.55 -1.24
N SER A 169 -4.86 -14.40 -0.44
CA SER A 169 -4.49 -15.36 0.60
C SER A 169 -3.80 -14.70 1.80
N SER A 170 -3.94 -15.32 2.98
CA SER A 170 -3.17 -14.96 4.18
C SER A 170 -1.75 -15.51 4.20
N LYS A 171 -1.42 -16.45 3.29
CA LYS A 171 -0.10 -17.09 3.21
C LYS A 171 0.93 -16.13 2.62
N LEU A 172 2.17 -16.21 3.11
CA LEU A 172 3.28 -15.45 2.55
C LEU A 172 3.81 -16.11 1.26
N LEU A 173 4.24 -15.25 0.34
CA LEU A 173 5.07 -15.55 -0.82
C LEU A 173 6.50 -15.17 -0.46
N GLN A 174 7.44 -16.07 -0.74
CA GLN A 174 8.85 -15.74 -0.64
C GLN A 174 9.22 -14.80 -1.79
N VAL A 175 9.73 -13.62 -1.44
CA VAL A 175 10.14 -12.60 -2.41
C VAL A 175 11.66 -12.53 -2.42
N THR A 176 12.24 -12.43 -3.61
CA THR A 176 13.68 -12.25 -3.85
C THR A 176 14.01 -10.80 -4.15
N LYS A 177 13.19 -10.16 -5.00
CA LYS A 177 13.32 -8.75 -5.39
C LYS A 177 11.95 -8.07 -5.48
N CYS A 178 11.91 -6.78 -5.18
CA CYS A 178 10.70 -5.96 -5.35
C CYS A 178 11.02 -4.64 -6.06
N ASN A 179 10.71 -4.54 -7.35
CA ASN A 179 11.08 -3.40 -8.20
C ASN A 179 10.39 -2.08 -7.82
N ILE A 180 9.36 -2.09 -6.98
CA ILE A 180 8.76 -0.84 -6.49
C ILE A 180 9.48 -0.28 -5.26
N LEU A 181 10.27 -1.09 -4.55
CA LEU A 181 11.13 -0.61 -3.45
C LEU A 181 12.37 0.10 -4.00
N PRO A 182 12.98 1.01 -3.23
CA PRO A 182 14.24 1.66 -3.56
C PRO A 182 15.32 0.68 -4.01
N GLU A 183 16.10 1.10 -5.00
CA GLU A 183 17.10 0.26 -5.67
C GLU A 183 18.21 -0.21 -4.72
N ASN A 184 18.56 0.61 -3.73
CA ASN A 184 19.49 0.27 -2.65
C ASN A 184 19.02 -0.92 -1.78
N LEU A 185 17.78 -1.40 -1.93
CA LEU A 185 17.26 -2.57 -1.25
C LEU A 185 17.20 -3.84 -2.11
N SER A 186 17.83 -3.87 -3.28
CA SER A 186 17.77 -5.03 -4.19
C SER A 186 18.16 -6.36 -3.53
N GLY A 187 19.11 -6.38 -2.58
CA GLY A 187 19.55 -7.57 -1.83
C GLY A 187 18.83 -7.81 -0.49
N LEU A 188 17.89 -6.93 -0.10
CA LEU A 188 17.31 -6.92 1.25
C LEU A 188 16.66 -8.25 1.63
N PHE A 189 15.87 -8.86 0.73
CA PHE A 189 15.11 -10.07 1.07
C PHE A 189 15.99 -11.29 1.32
N ASP A 190 17.08 -11.42 0.56
CA ASP A 190 18.00 -12.54 0.73
C ASP A 190 18.85 -12.37 1.99
N GLN A 191 19.33 -11.15 2.27
CA GLN A 191 20.08 -10.87 3.48
C GLN A 191 19.23 -11.02 4.75
N LEU A 192 17.97 -10.57 4.71
CA LEU A 192 16.99 -10.81 5.78
C LEU A 192 16.82 -12.31 6.03
N ARG A 193 16.62 -13.09 4.97
CA ARG A 193 16.38 -14.53 5.10
C ARG A 193 17.59 -15.27 5.66
N GLN A 194 18.79 -14.99 5.16
CA GLN A 194 20.03 -15.59 5.63
C GLN A 194 20.28 -15.25 7.10
N THR A 195 20.07 -13.99 7.50
CA THR A 195 20.22 -13.54 8.89
C THR A 195 19.19 -14.19 9.80
N LEU A 196 17.91 -14.18 9.42
CA LEU A 196 16.82 -14.76 10.22
C LEU A 196 16.93 -16.28 10.35
N GLN A 197 17.48 -16.98 9.36
CA GLN A 197 17.68 -18.43 9.42
C GLN A 197 18.68 -18.83 10.52
N GLN A 198 19.64 -17.96 10.84
CA GLN A 198 20.63 -18.16 11.91
C GLN A 198 20.06 -17.85 13.31
N ILE A 199 18.88 -17.24 13.40
CA ILE A 199 18.26 -16.88 14.68
C ILE A 199 17.39 -18.03 15.17
N SER A 200 17.78 -18.64 16.30
CA SER A 200 17.07 -19.78 16.89
C SER A 200 15.60 -19.48 17.19
N ASN A 201 15.30 -18.30 17.73
CA ASN A 201 13.93 -17.86 18.05
C ASN A 201 13.32 -16.92 16.99
N ALA A 202 13.68 -17.06 15.70
CA ALA A 202 13.17 -16.18 14.63
C ALA A 202 11.63 -16.13 14.51
N LYS A 203 10.91 -17.14 15.02
CA LYS A 203 9.44 -17.15 15.12
C LYS A 203 8.87 -15.98 15.94
N ALA A 204 9.69 -15.36 16.79
CA ALA A 204 9.31 -14.17 17.55
C ALA A 204 9.15 -12.94 16.64
N ILE A 205 9.86 -12.90 15.50
CA ILE A 205 9.77 -11.82 14.52
C ILE A 205 8.63 -12.13 13.55
N THR A 206 7.60 -11.30 13.55
CA THR A 206 6.38 -11.52 12.75
C THR A 206 6.39 -10.80 11.42
N HIS A 207 6.95 -9.59 11.41
CA HIS A 207 7.10 -8.76 10.24
C HIS A 207 8.16 -7.69 10.51
N ILE A 208 8.63 -7.09 9.43
CA ILE A 208 9.63 -6.04 9.41
C ILE A 208 9.03 -4.86 8.67
N GLU A 209 9.00 -3.71 9.33
CA GLU A 209 8.58 -2.45 8.71
C GLU A 209 9.82 -1.75 8.17
N TYR A 210 9.82 -1.42 6.88
CA TYR A 210 10.82 -0.60 6.24
C TYR A 210 10.27 0.82 6.08
N GLN A 211 11.08 1.81 6.40
CA GLN A 211 10.80 3.23 6.17
C GLN A 211 12.08 3.93 5.72
N GLN A 212 11.96 4.80 4.72
CA GLN A 212 13.08 5.53 4.12
C GLN A 212 12.80 7.03 4.12
N GLY A 213 13.68 7.77 4.78
CA GLY A 213 13.82 9.21 4.66
C GLY A 213 14.71 9.58 3.47
N ASP A 214 14.98 10.87 3.31
CA ASP A 214 15.79 11.38 2.20
C ASP A 214 17.28 11.04 2.38
N GLN A 215 17.78 10.97 3.63
CA GLN A 215 19.18 10.64 3.95
C GLN A 215 19.33 9.24 4.55
N SER A 216 18.48 8.90 5.53
CA SER A 216 18.59 7.66 6.30
C SER A 216 17.31 6.82 6.21
N GLY A 217 17.45 5.51 6.37
CA GLY A 217 16.34 4.56 6.39
C GLY A 217 16.40 3.64 7.62
N ALA A 218 15.30 2.97 7.92
CA ALA A 218 15.20 2.07 9.07
C ALA A 218 14.44 0.77 8.77
N LEU A 219 14.82 -0.29 9.49
CA LEU A 219 14.05 -1.52 9.63
C LEU A 219 13.58 -1.71 11.07
N THR A 220 12.27 -1.88 11.23
CA THR A 220 11.65 -2.12 12.53
C THR A 220 11.13 -3.55 12.60
N PHE A 221 11.75 -4.37 13.44
CA PHE A 221 11.41 -5.77 13.63
C PHE A 221 10.31 -5.90 14.67
N ARG A 222 9.09 -6.30 14.27
CA ARG A 222 8.01 -6.58 15.23
C ARG A 222 8.25 -7.92 15.91
N CYS A 223 8.57 -7.86 17.20
CA CYS A 223 8.91 -9.00 18.05
C CYS A 223 7.82 -9.32 19.08
N LYS A 224 7.31 -10.55 19.10
CA LYS A 224 6.38 -11.02 20.16
C LYS A 224 7.05 -11.26 21.50
N GLU A 225 8.33 -11.62 21.48
CA GLU A 225 9.12 -11.99 22.65
C GLU A 225 10.55 -11.43 22.49
N PRO A 226 11.29 -11.19 23.59
CA PRO A 226 12.66 -10.71 23.54
C PRO A 226 13.59 -11.61 22.72
N LEU A 227 14.49 -10.98 21.95
CA LEU A 227 15.52 -11.67 21.18
C LEU A 227 16.79 -11.91 22.02
N SER A 228 17.48 -13.03 21.76
CA SER A 228 18.76 -13.35 22.40
C SER A 228 19.84 -12.32 22.04
N LYS A 229 20.89 -12.21 22.88
CA LYS A 229 22.04 -11.31 22.59
C LYS A 229 22.69 -11.63 21.24
N GLN A 230 22.81 -12.92 20.89
CA GLN A 230 23.33 -13.35 19.59
C GLN A 230 22.44 -12.90 18.43
N ALA A 231 21.11 -13.04 18.56
CA ALA A 231 20.17 -12.59 17.54
C ALA A 231 20.23 -11.07 17.34
N ARG A 232 20.27 -10.30 18.43
CA ARG A 232 20.44 -8.84 18.37
C ARG A 232 21.75 -8.46 17.66
N LYS A 233 22.86 -9.15 17.95
CA LYS A 233 24.15 -8.93 17.27
C LYS A 233 24.09 -9.21 15.76
N LEU A 234 23.50 -10.34 15.36
CA LEU A 234 23.34 -10.70 13.94
C LEU A 234 22.53 -9.65 13.17
N LEU A 235 21.41 -9.21 13.75
CA LEU A 235 20.59 -8.16 13.15
C LEU A 235 21.33 -6.82 13.07
N ALA A 236 22.07 -6.43 14.12
CA ALA A 236 22.86 -5.20 14.12
C ALA A 236 23.99 -5.21 13.07
N THR A 237 24.65 -6.35 12.86
CA THR A 237 25.65 -6.52 11.79
C THR A 237 25.02 -6.35 10.41
N MET A 238 23.89 -7.02 10.16
CA MET A 238 23.14 -6.89 8.91
C MET A 238 22.70 -5.45 8.64
N LEU A 239 22.23 -4.75 9.68
CA LEU A 239 21.82 -3.34 9.59
C LEU A 239 22.98 -2.41 9.21
N THR A 240 24.15 -2.66 9.79
CA THR A 240 25.39 -1.95 9.44
C THR A 240 25.74 -2.15 7.96
N GLU A 241 25.69 -3.39 7.48
CA GLU A 241 25.98 -3.73 6.08
C GLU A 241 25.00 -3.09 5.09
N LEU A 242 23.73 -2.96 5.50
CA LEU A 242 22.69 -2.30 4.71
C LEU A 242 22.73 -0.76 4.80
N GLY A 243 23.51 -0.19 5.73
CA GLY A 243 23.49 1.25 6.02
C GLY A 243 22.13 1.72 6.55
N LEU A 244 21.40 0.87 7.27
CA LEU A 244 20.07 1.16 7.81
C LEU A 244 20.08 1.19 9.33
N GLN A 245 19.31 2.10 9.90
CA GLN A 245 18.97 2.07 11.31
C GLN A 245 18.03 0.89 11.61
N GLY A 246 17.97 0.45 12.86
CA GLY A 246 17.14 -0.68 13.27
C GLY A 246 16.54 -0.56 14.65
N PHE A 247 15.31 -1.03 14.76
CA PHE A 247 14.51 -0.99 15.97
C PHE A 247 13.83 -2.33 16.23
N LEU A 248 13.64 -2.67 17.51
CA LEU A 248 12.80 -3.79 17.93
C LEU A 248 11.49 -3.25 18.48
N LYS A 249 10.36 -3.67 17.90
CA LYS A 249 9.03 -3.24 18.31
C LYS A 249 8.29 -4.36 19.02
N PHE A 250 8.06 -4.17 20.31
CA PHE A 250 7.22 -4.99 21.18
C PHE A 250 5.83 -4.37 21.32
N ASP A 251 4.89 -5.04 21.97
CA ASP A 251 3.56 -4.44 22.24
C ASP A 251 3.65 -3.27 23.22
N SER A 252 4.61 -3.32 24.15
CA SER A 252 4.79 -2.31 25.20
C SER A 252 5.77 -1.18 24.83
N ALA A 253 6.70 -1.42 23.91
CA ALA A 253 7.81 -0.50 23.68
C ALA A 253 8.46 -0.69 22.30
N THR A 254 9.16 0.36 21.86
CA THR A 254 10.11 0.28 20.75
C THR A 254 11.51 0.56 21.29
N GLU A 255 12.43 -0.37 21.06
CA GLU A 255 13.83 -0.29 21.51
C GLU A 255 14.76 -0.03 20.31
N PRO A 256 15.75 0.87 20.41
CA PRO A 256 16.80 0.97 19.40
C PRO A 256 17.67 -0.31 19.40
N LEU A 257 18.01 -0.80 18.22
CA LEU A 257 18.91 -1.93 18.02
C LEU A 257 20.24 -1.49 17.40
N HIS A 258 20.17 -0.61 16.41
CA HIS A 258 21.31 -0.04 15.71
C HIS A 258 20.90 1.35 15.22
N THR A 259 21.54 2.39 15.69
CA THR A 259 21.23 3.78 15.31
C THR A 259 22.51 4.48 14.89
N ASN A 260 22.38 5.47 14.02
CA ASN A 260 23.46 6.39 13.68
C ASN A 260 23.06 7.81 14.15
N ALA A 261 23.89 8.81 13.84
CA ALA A 261 23.60 10.20 14.21
C ALA A 261 22.56 10.88 13.31
N GLU A 262 22.15 10.23 12.21
CA GLU A 262 21.22 10.82 11.25
C GLU A 262 19.77 10.66 11.72
N SER A 263 19.00 11.75 11.63
CA SER A 263 17.56 11.66 11.86
C SER A 263 16.85 10.99 10.69
N LEU A 264 15.83 10.21 11.00
CA LEU A 264 14.85 9.76 10.02
C LEU A 264 13.97 10.95 9.61
N SER A 265 14.24 11.53 8.44
CA SER A 265 13.51 12.70 7.95
C SER A 265 13.41 12.76 6.43
N TYR A 266 12.51 13.60 5.93
CA TYR A 266 12.38 13.91 4.51
C TYR A 266 11.96 15.37 4.33
N PHE A 267 12.31 15.96 3.20
CA PHE A 267 11.98 17.35 2.91
C PHE A 267 10.71 17.48 2.07
N VAL A 268 9.92 18.51 2.35
CA VAL A 268 8.86 19.03 1.48
C VAL A 268 8.93 20.56 1.53
N ASN A 269 9.09 21.24 0.39
CA ASN A 269 9.12 22.71 0.30
C ASN A 269 10.01 23.39 1.36
N GLN A 270 11.25 22.88 1.50
CA GLN A 270 12.23 23.36 2.48
C GLN A 270 11.78 23.22 3.95
N VAL A 271 10.76 22.40 4.21
CA VAL A 271 10.38 21.93 5.55
C VAL A 271 10.95 20.53 5.70
N GLU A 272 11.75 20.30 6.73
CA GLU A 272 12.23 18.98 7.08
C GLU A 272 11.22 18.31 8.02
N LEU A 273 10.61 17.23 7.57
CA LEU A 273 9.67 16.44 8.35
C LEU A 273 10.39 15.22 8.92
N ARG A 274 10.68 15.26 10.22
CA ARG A 274 11.22 14.12 10.97
C ARG A 274 10.09 13.13 11.27
N PHE A 275 10.45 11.86 11.40
CA PHE A 275 9.54 10.78 11.75
C PHE A 275 10.26 9.74 12.60
N ASN A 276 9.50 9.00 13.38
CA ASN A 276 10.00 7.86 14.13
C ASN A 276 9.64 6.53 13.45
N SER A 277 10.33 5.48 13.86
CA SER A 277 9.99 4.12 13.47
C SER A 277 8.53 3.81 13.78
N GLY A 278 7.75 3.45 12.75
CA GLY A 278 6.33 3.14 12.84
C GLY A 278 5.39 4.31 12.55
N ASP A 279 5.88 5.55 12.44
CA ASP A 279 5.06 6.70 12.07
C ASP A 279 4.51 6.56 10.64
N PHE A 280 3.32 7.08 10.38
CA PHE A 280 2.75 7.03 9.04
C PHE A 280 3.49 7.98 8.09
N LEU A 281 3.86 7.45 6.91
CA LEU A 281 4.51 8.20 5.83
C LEU A 281 3.77 7.99 4.51
N GLN A 282 3.70 9.05 3.71
CA GLN A 282 3.22 8.96 2.32
C GLN A 282 4.14 8.04 1.51
N VAL A 283 3.59 7.03 0.83
CA VAL A 283 4.39 5.93 0.25
C VAL A 283 5.33 6.39 -0.87
N ASN A 284 4.94 7.41 -1.64
CA ASN A 284 5.66 7.91 -2.80
C ASN A 284 6.06 9.37 -2.57
N SER A 285 7.35 9.64 -2.41
CA SER A 285 7.86 10.98 -2.09
C SER A 285 7.68 11.98 -3.24
N GLN A 286 7.85 11.55 -4.49
CA GLN A 286 7.69 12.40 -5.67
C GLN A 286 6.24 12.85 -5.85
N VAL A 287 5.29 11.92 -5.71
CA VAL A 287 3.85 12.24 -5.76
C VAL A 287 3.47 13.11 -4.57
N ASN A 288 3.96 12.81 -3.37
CA ASN A 288 3.66 13.61 -2.18
C ASN A 288 4.06 15.07 -2.34
N LYS A 289 5.30 15.35 -2.79
CA LYS A 289 5.78 16.72 -3.02
C LYS A 289 4.90 17.47 -4.02
N GLN A 290 4.57 16.84 -5.15
CA GLN A 290 3.70 17.45 -6.17
C GLN A 290 2.27 17.66 -5.65
N MET A 291 1.74 16.73 -4.87
CA MET A 291 0.39 16.82 -4.29
C MET A 291 0.29 18.01 -3.33
N ILE A 292 1.30 18.22 -2.49
CA ILE A 292 1.34 19.35 -1.55
C ILE A 292 1.44 20.67 -2.32
N ASN A 293 2.32 20.75 -3.32
CA ASN A 293 2.45 21.95 -4.16
C ASN A 293 1.13 22.30 -4.85
N ARG A 294 0.47 21.29 -5.42
CA ARG A 294 -0.81 21.47 -6.09
C ARG A 294 -1.92 21.91 -5.12
N ALA A 295 -1.94 21.37 -3.90
CA ALA A 295 -2.89 21.79 -2.88
C ALA A 295 -2.69 23.26 -2.47
N ILE A 296 -1.43 23.69 -2.26
CA ILE A 296 -1.09 25.08 -1.95
C ILE A 296 -1.51 26.01 -3.10
N GLU A 297 -1.22 25.62 -4.35
CA GLU A 297 -1.62 26.36 -5.55
C GLU A 297 -3.15 26.52 -5.64
N TRP A 298 -3.90 25.43 -5.45
CA TRP A 298 -5.37 25.44 -5.54
C TRP A 298 -6.04 26.24 -4.44
N LEU A 299 -5.49 26.23 -3.24
CA LEU A 299 -6.02 27.03 -2.13
C LEU A 299 -5.80 28.52 -2.34
N ALA A 300 -4.88 28.92 -3.23
CA ALA A 300 -4.56 30.32 -3.55
C ALA A 300 -4.33 31.17 -2.29
N LEU A 301 -3.58 30.60 -1.35
CA LEU A 301 -3.39 31.12 -0.01
C LEU A 301 -2.64 32.46 0.01
N THR A 302 -2.98 33.28 0.99
CA THR A 302 -2.37 34.56 1.31
C THR A 302 -1.90 34.58 2.75
N GLU A 303 -0.98 35.49 3.08
CA GLU A 303 -0.44 35.66 4.44
C GLU A 303 -1.52 36.02 5.49
N LYS A 304 -2.76 36.31 5.08
CA LYS A 304 -3.89 36.64 5.96
C LYS A 304 -4.77 35.44 6.29
N ASP A 305 -4.59 34.32 5.63
CA ASP A 305 -5.50 33.18 5.76
C ASP A 305 -5.26 32.38 7.04
N HIS A 306 -6.33 31.78 7.56
CA HIS A 306 -6.28 30.86 8.68
C HIS A 306 -6.74 29.49 8.19
N VAL A 307 -5.82 28.51 8.17
CA VAL A 307 -6.07 27.20 7.56
C VAL A 307 -6.35 26.14 8.61
N LEU A 308 -7.38 25.33 8.38
CA LEU A 308 -7.68 24.11 9.13
C LEU A 308 -7.25 22.89 8.32
N ASP A 309 -6.33 22.09 8.87
CA ASP A 309 -5.87 20.83 8.28
C ASP A 309 -6.42 19.64 9.10
N LEU A 310 -7.41 18.94 8.53
CA LEU A 310 -8.05 17.78 9.15
C LEU A 310 -7.31 16.50 8.75
N PHE A 311 -7.05 15.62 9.73
CA PHE A 311 -6.22 14.42 9.58
C PHE A 311 -4.76 14.77 9.23
N SER A 312 -4.22 15.75 9.96
CA SER A 312 -2.94 16.42 9.68
C SER A 312 -1.71 15.52 9.84
N GLY A 313 -1.82 14.37 10.52
CA GLY A 313 -0.71 13.47 10.76
C GLY A 313 0.47 14.18 11.43
N LEU A 314 1.66 14.08 10.82
CA LEU A 314 2.89 14.69 11.33
C LEU A 314 3.14 16.11 10.79
N GLY A 315 2.14 16.72 10.15
CA GLY A 315 2.24 18.06 9.55
C GLY A 315 2.64 18.06 8.07
N ASN A 316 2.29 17.02 7.30
CA ASN A 316 2.74 16.87 5.91
C ASN A 316 2.21 17.98 4.97
N PHE A 317 0.96 18.41 5.14
CA PHE A 317 0.41 19.59 4.45
C PHE A 317 0.54 20.85 5.31
N SER A 318 0.24 20.72 6.60
CA SER A 318 0.15 21.83 7.55
C SER A 318 1.41 22.69 7.60
N LEU A 319 2.61 22.07 7.69
CA LEU A 319 3.86 22.81 7.86
C LEU A 319 4.35 23.50 6.59
N PRO A 320 4.27 22.88 5.39
CA PRO A 320 4.45 23.61 4.14
C PRO A 320 3.46 24.77 3.96
N ILE A 321 2.18 24.57 4.31
CA ILE A 321 1.14 25.61 4.22
C ILE A 321 1.45 26.78 5.18
N ALA A 322 1.92 26.50 6.39
CA ALA A 322 2.20 27.52 7.41
C ALA A 322 3.18 28.60 6.96
N LYS A 323 4.03 28.32 5.96
CA LYS A 323 4.93 29.30 5.35
C LYS A 323 4.23 30.39 4.52
N HIS A 324 2.94 30.22 4.23
CA HIS A 324 2.20 31.08 3.30
C HIS A 324 1.00 31.79 3.94
N VAL A 325 0.70 31.55 5.22
CA VAL A 325 -0.57 31.92 5.86
C VAL A 325 -0.38 32.53 7.25
N ALA A 326 -1.43 33.15 7.79
CA ALA A 326 -1.40 33.74 9.13
C ALA A 326 -1.29 32.65 10.20
N THR A 327 -2.14 31.63 10.16
CA THR A 327 -2.08 30.49 11.09
C THR A 327 -2.52 29.18 10.46
N VAL A 328 -2.03 28.07 11.00
CA VAL A 328 -2.51 26.72 10.69
C VAL A 328 -2.95 26.00 11.96
N THR A 329 -4.14 25.41 11.92
CA THR A 329 -4.64 24.50 12.95
C THR A 329 -4.72 23.10 12.38
N GLY A 330 -3.94 22.16 12.90
CA GLY A 330 -4.00 20.75 12.56
C GLY A 330 -4.84 19.95 13.55
N VAL A 331 -5.68 19.04 13.05
CA VAL A 331 -6.44 18.08 13.87
C VAL A 331 -6.05 16.65 13.46
N GLU A 332 -5.78 15.78 14.43
CA GLU A 332 -5.31 14.42 14.18
C GLU A 332 -5.84 13.45 15.26
N GLY A 333 -6.17 12.21 14.90
CA GLY A 333 -6.69 11.23 15.87
C GLY A 333 -5.60 10.55 16.72
N SER A 334 -4.35 10.56 16.25
CA SER A 334 -3.21 9.96 16.93
C SER A 334 -2.39 10.97 17.73
N GLU A 335 -2.37 10.81 19.06
CA GLU A 335 -1.56 11.64 19.97
C GLU A 335 -0.07 11.66 19.59
N SER A 336 0.52 10.51 19.25
CA SER A 336 1.91 10.42 18.82
C SER A 336 2.19 11.22 17.54
N MET A 337 1.20 11.33 16.64
CA MET A 337 1.33 12.11 15.41
C MET A 337 1.17 13.61 15.68
N VAL A 338 0.27 14.02 16.59
CA VAL A 338 0.14 15.40 17.08
C VAL A 338 1.45 15.87 17.71
N GLN A 339 2.06 15.04 18.57
CA GLN A 339 3.35 15.34 19.17
C GLN A 339 4.44 15.46 18.09
N ARG A 340 4.48 14.53 17.13
CA ARG A 340 5.42 14.58 16.00
C ARG A 340 5.26 15.85 15.16
N ALA A 341 4.03 16.26 14.88
CA ALA A 341 3.75 17.49 14.13
C ALA A 341 4.24 18.74 14.88
N SER A 342 4.01 18.80 16.19
CA SER A 342 4.48 19.89 17.06
C SER A 342 6.01 19.92 17.14
N GLU A 343 6.67 18.77 17.26
CA GLU A 343 8.14 18.67 17.21
C GLU A 343 8.70 19.11 15.85
N ASN A 344 8.04 18.75 14.74
CA ASN A 344 8.41 19.20 13.41
C ASN A 344 8.21 20.71 13.23
N ALA A 345 7.13 21.30 13.76
CA ALA A 345 6.91 22.74 13.74
C ALA A 345 8.05 23.48 14.46
N LEU A 346 8.36 23.05 15.68
CA LEU A 346 9.46 23.61 16.47
C LEU A 346 10.81 23.49 15.76
N TYR A 347 11.10 22.31 15.20
CA TYR A 347 12.36 22.07 14.48
C TYR A 347 12.52 22.98 13.27
N ASN A 348 11.43 23.23 12.53
CA ASN A 348 11.43 24.12 11.37
C ASN A 348 11.25 25.60 11.74
N LYS A 349 11.16 25.94 13.03
CA LYS A 349 10.90 27.30 13.54
C LYS A 349 9.60 27.89 12.98
N ILE A 350 8.56 27.05 12.87
CA ILE A 350 7.22 27.43 12.43
C ILE A 350 6.39 27.67 13.70
N GLU A 351 6.19 28.94 14.04
CA GLU A 351 5.51 29.36 15.29
C GLU A 351 3.99 29.56 15.12
N ASN A 352 3.52 29.67 13.87
CA ASN A 352 2.14 29.95 13.53
C ASN A 352 1.29 28.68 13.27
N SER A 353 1.69 27.53 13.82
CA SER A 353 0.96 26.27 13.70
C SER A 353 0.65 25.64 15.05
N GLN A 354 -0.58 25.16 15.23
CA GLN A 354 -1.02 24.45 16.44
C GLN A 354 -1.68 23.11 16.06
N PHE A 355 -1.46 22.06 16.85
CA PHE A 355 -1.96 20.72 16.57
C PHE A 355 -2.75 20.17 17.75
N PHE A 356 -3.90 19.56 17.46
CA PHE A 356 -4.85 19.06 18.45
C PHE A 356 -5.23 17.61 18.17
N GLN A 357 -5.42 16.84 19.24
CA GLN A 357 -6.00 15.51 19.14
C GLN A 357 -7.53 15.57 19.18
N CYS A 358 -8.21 14.80 18.32
CA CYS A 358 -9.67 14.67 18.30
C CYS A 358 -10.20 13.32 18.78
#